data_AF-A0A151X9V7-F1
#
_entry.id   AF-A0A151X9V7-F1
#
_cell.length_a   1.000
_cell.length_b   1.000
_cell.length_c   1.000
_cell.angle_alpha   90.00
_cell.angle_beta   90.00
_cell.angle_gamma   90.00
#
_symmetry.space_group_name_H-M   'P 1'
#
loop_
_entity.id
_entity.type
_entity.pdbx_description
1 polymer ?
#
loop_
_entity_poly.entity_id
_entity_poly.type
_entity_poly.pdbx_seq_one_letter_code
_entity_poly.pdbx_strand_id
1 'polypeptide(L)'
;MVFSGERYYNIYRIMLTALGLWPYQTPIIMQVQSVFFLGAYCFILLFQVKYLLKQIKWDWNSIEDNSEIRILEKYANENRLLSLILGFVVAFGIFFILIIELIPVVLDAVTPMNKSRPRKVKIDYEFFIDEEQYFYVYLISEIITMLIDIFTMFATGLLSFAFIRHCCATFKIASNIIEKTVTQHTLQIPAYQKTHVMCQRINRAVHIHRKSIQLVFIVN
;
A
#
# COMPACT_ATOMS: atom_id res chain seq x y z
N MET A 1 -24.35 -50.53 -0.39
CA MET A 1 -23.15 -50.28 -1.22
C MET A 1 -22.74 -48.83 -1.01
N VAL A 2 -21.60 -48.58 -0.37
CA VAL A 2 -21.09 -47.22 -0.16
C VAL A 2 -20.52 -46.73 -1.47
N PHE A 3 -21.10 -45.66 -2.03
CA PHE A 3 -20.73 -45.12 -3.33
C PHE A 3 -19.31 -44.52 -3.24
N SER A 4 -18.35 -45.04 -4.02
CA SER A 4 -16.95 -44.59 -3.98
C SER A 4 -16.78 -43.09 -4.26
N GLY A 5 -17.75 -42.48 -4.96
CA GLY A 5 -17.82 -41.04 -5.23
C GLY A 5 -18.13 -40.17 -4.02
N GLU A 6 -18.73 -40.68 -2.93
CA GLU A 6 -19.01 -39.87 -1.72
C GLU A 6 -17.72 -39.37 -1.06
N ARG A 7 -16.67 -40.19 -1.08
CA ARG A 7 -15.39 -39.85 -0.46
C ARG A 7 -14.69 -38.73 -1.23
N TYR A 8 -14.69 -38.81 -2.56
CA TYR A 8 -14.20 -37.75 -3.43
C TYR A 8 -15.02 -36.47 -3.28
N TYR A 9 -16.36 -36.57 -3.31
CA TYR A 9 -17.25 -35.44 -3.13
C TYR A 9 -17.03 -34.75 -1.78
N ASN A 10 -16.86 -35.49 -0.69
CA ASN A 10 -16.58 -34.92 0.63
C ASN A 10 -15.22 -34.20 0.68
N ILE A 11 -14.19 -34.72 0.02
CA ILE A 11 -12.88 -34.04 -0.08
C ILE A 11 -13.02 -32.74 -0.86
N TYR A 12 -13.65 -32.77 -2.04
CA TYR A 12 -13.88 -31.57 -2.85
C TYR A 12 -14.73 -30.54 -2.12
N ARG A 13 -15.78 -30.99 -1.41
CA ARG A 13 -16.61 -30.14 -0.56
C ARG A 13 -15.76 -29.43 0.48
N ILE A 14 -14.97 -30.16 1.27
CA ILE A 14 -14.11 -29.58 2.31
C ILE A 14 -13.12 -28.56 1.71
N MET A 15 -12.50 -28.88 0.57
CA MET A 15 -11.57 -27.96 -0.11
C MET A 15 -12.27 -26.68 -0.59
N LEU A 16 -13.44 -26.81 -1.22
CA LEU A 16 -14.21 -25.66 -1.71
C LEU A 16 -14.81 -24.83 -0.57
N THR A 17 -15.24 -25.48 0.52
CA THR A 17 -15.71 -24.78 1.72
C THR A 17 -14.57 -24.00 2.35
N ALA A 18 -13.36 -24.55 2.47
CA ALA A 18 -12.19 -23.84 3.01
C ALA A 18 -11.78 -22.61 2.18
N LEU A 19 -11.99 -22.67 0.86
CA LEU A 19 -11.73 -21.56 -0.07
C LEU A 19 -12.88 -20.52 -0.12
N GLY A 20 -13.99 -20.76 0.59
CA GLY A 20 -15.18 -19.90 0.53
C GLY A 20 -15.93 -19.94 -0.80
N LEU A 21 -15.60 -20.88 -1.69
CA LEU A 21 -16.17 -21.05 -3.03
C LEU A 21 -17.39 -21.99 -3.07
N TRP A 22 -17.78 -22.56 -1.91
CA TRP A 22 -18.88 -23.51 -1.86
C TRP A 22 -20.25 -22.81 -1.83
N PRO A 23 -21.17 -23.11 -2.77
CA PRO A 23 -22.41 -22.35 -2.95
C PRO A 23 -23.46 -22.52 -1.83
N TYR A 24 -23.34 -23.56 -0.99
CA TYR A 24 -24.27 -23.83 0.13
C TYR A 24 -23.60 -23.67 1.50
N GLN A 25 -22.73 -22.69 1.65
CA GLN A 25 -22.03 -22.43 2.89
C GLN A 25 -22.87 -21.56 3.83
N THR A 26 -22.87 -21.86 5.13
CA THR A 26 -23.60 -21.04 6.10
C THR A 26 -22.94 -19.66 6.24
N PRO A 27 -23.72 -18.58 6.43
CA PRO A 27 -23.19 -17.21 6.43
C PRO A 27 -22.12 -16.99 7.52
N ILE A 28 -22.26 -17.68 8.65
CA ILE A 28 -21.28 -17.65 9.76
C ILE A 28 -19.91 -18.20 9.31
N ILE A 29 -19.87 -19.32 8.57
CA ILE A 29 -18.60 -19.90 8.13
C ILE A 29 -17.92 -18.98 7.11
N MET A 30 -18.67 -18.34 6.21
CA MET A 30 -18.12 -17.36 5.26
C MET A 30 -17.52 -16.13 5.98
N GLN A 31 -18.20 -15.61 7.01
CA GLN A 31 -17.69 -14.52 7.83
C GLN A 31 -16.40 -14.89 8.57
N VAL A 32 -16.37 -16.06 9.22
CA VAL A 32 -15.19 -16.54 9.94
C VAL A 32 -14.00 -16.71 8.99
N GLN A 33 -14.22 -17.26 7.80
CA GLN A 33 -13.17 -17.40 6.79
C GLN A 33 -12.68 -16.05 6.27
N SER A 34 -13.59 -15.13 5.96
CA SER A 34 -13.23 -13.77 5.54
C SER A 34 -12.37 -13.06 6.58
N VAL A 35 -12.77 -13.10 7.86
CA VAL A 35 -12.00 -12.54 8.97
C VAL A 35 -10.63 -13.21 9.10
N PHE A 36 -10.55 -14.53 8.93
CA PHE A 36 -9.28 -15.25 8.99
C PHE A 36 -8.34 -14.85 7.84
N PHE A 37 -8.83 -14.82 6.60
CA PHE A 37 -8.03 -14.43 5.44
C PHE A 37 -7.61 -12.96 5.49
N LEU A 38 -8.53 -12.05 5.87
CA LEU A 38 -8.22 -10.64 6.09
C LEU A 38 -7.18 -10.46 7.20
N GLY A 39 -7.33 -11.17 8.32
CA GLY A 39 -6.38 -11.15 9.42
C GLY A 39 -4.98 -11.65 9.01
N ALA A 40 -4.91 -12.76 8.28
CA ALA A 40 -3.67 -13.30 7.75
C ALA A 40 -3.00 -12.34 6.75
N TYR A 41 -3.78 -11.74 5.85
CA TYR A 41 -3.30 -10.75 4.90
C TYR A 41 -2.73 -9.50 5.61
N CYS A 42 -3.48 -8.94 6.56
CA CYS A 42 -3.02 -7.83 7.40
C CYS A 42 -1.73 -8.19 8.16
N PHE A 43 -1.62 -9.41 8.71
CA PHE A 43 -0.43 -9.85 9.40
C PHE A 43 0.80 -9.90 8.47
N ILE A 44 0.63 -10.44 7.25
CA ILE A 44 1.68 -10.48 6.23
C ILE A 44 2.11 -9.05 5.86
N LEU A 45 1.17 -8.16 5.57
CA LEU A 45 1.44 -6.76 5.24
C LEU A 45 2.20 -6.04 6.36
N LEU A 46 1.76 -6.18 7.61
CA LEU A 46 2.44 -5.58 8.76
C LEU A 46 3.87 -6.08 8.90
N PHE A 47 4.10 -7.38 8.68
CA PHE A 47 5.43 -7.95 8.72
C PHE A 47 6.31 -7.40 7.60
N GLN A 48 5.78 -7.29 6.38
CA GLN A 48 6.49 -6.73 5.23
C GLN A 48 6.88 -5.26 5.46
N VAL A 49 5.94 -4.41 5.88
CA VAL A 49 6.20 -2.99 6.18
C VAL A 49 7.25 -2.85 7.28
N LYS A 50 7.14 -3.66 8.36
CA LYS A 50 8.12 -3.64 9.45
C LYS A 50 9.51 -4.06 8.99
N TYR A 51 9.61 -5.06 8.12
CA TYR A 51 10.87 -5.49 7.53
C TYR A 51 11.49 -4.36 6.70
N LEU A 52 10.72 -3.71 5.83
CA LEU A 52 11.18 -2.63 4.97
C LEU A 52 11.68 -1.42 5.78
N LEU A 53 10.93 -0.99 6.79
CA LEU A 53 11.36 0.10 7.67
C LEU A 53 12.64 -0.24 8.44
N LYS A 54 12.78 -1.48 8.89
CA LYS A 54 14.01 -1.95 9.55
C LYS A 54 15.20 -1.94 8.59
N GLN A 55 14.98 -2.28 7.32
CA GLN A 55 16.00 -2.21 6.29
C GLN A 55 16.45 -0.76 6.04
N ILE A 56 15.52 0.18 5.87
CA ILE A 56 15.87 1.61 5.73
C ILE A 56 16.74 2.08 6.89
N LYS A 57 16.33 1.75 8.12
CA LYS A 57 17.09 2.15 9.32
C LYS A 57 18.50 1.56 9.32
N TRP A 58 18.64 0.31 8.92
CA TRP A 58 19.94 -0.35 8.85
C TRP A 58 20.81 0.24 7.74
N ASP A 59 20.24 0.52 6.57
CA ASP A 59 20.93 1.17 5.46
C ASP A 59 21.47 2.53 5.90
N TRP A 60 20.66 3.33 6.59
CA TRP A 60 21.06 4.65 7.10
C TRP A 60 22.23 4.58 8.09
N ASN A 61 22.23 3.57 8.96
CA ASN A 61 23.30 3.36 9.93
C ASN A 61 24.58 2.77 9.32
N SER A 62 24.48 2.15 8.14
CA SER A 62 25.62 1.48 7.48
C SER A 62 26.47 2.42 6.63
N ILE A 63 25.95 3.60 6.30
CA ILE A 63 26.60 4.58 5.41
C ILE A 63 27.39 5.57 6.27
N GLU A 64 28.71 5.61 6.07
CA GLU A 64 29.62 6.52 6.80
C GLU A 64 30.08 7.71 5.93
N ASP A 65 30.03 7.60 4.60
CA ASP A 65 30.49 8.69 3.71
C ASP A 65 29.48 9.85 3.67
N ASN A 66 29.95 11.03 4.07
CA ASN A 66 29.20 12.29 4.01
C ASN A 66 28.62 12.57 2.61
N SER A 67 29.31 12.15 1.55
CA SER A 67 28.83 12.36 0.18
C SER A 67 27.62 11.49 -0.18
N GLU A 68 27.52 10.30 0.42
CA GLU A 68 26.41 9.35 0.26
C GLU A 68 25.21 9.75 1.15
N ILE A 69 25.48 10.15 2.39
CA ILE A 69 24.46 10.68 3.33
C ILE A 69 23.74 11.86 2.70
N ARG A 70 24.47 12.79 2.07
CA ARG A 70 23.86 13.96 1.40
C ARG A 70 22.92 13.58 0.25
N ILE A 71 23.19 12.49 -0.47
CA ILE A 71 22.27 11.99 -1.51
C ILE A 71 21.01 11.47 -0.84
N LEU A 72 21.16 10.67 0.22
CA LEU A 72 20.05 10.07 0.93
C LEU A 72 19.12 11.13 1.56
N GLU A 73 19.70 12.15 2.20
CA GLU A 73 18.98 13.30 2.74
C GLU A 73 18.25 14.09 1.65
N LYS A 74 18.87 14.30 0.49
CA LYS A 74 18.24 14.98 -0.64
C LYS A 74 16.94 14.27 -1.06
N TYR A 75 17.01 12.96 -1.27
CA TYR A 75 15.83 12.17 -1.67
C TYR A 75 14.78 12.11 -0.55
N ALA A 76 15.19 12.03 0.71
CA ALA A 76 14.27 12.06 1.85
C ALA A 76 13.54 13.41 1.96
N ASN A 77 14.25 14.53 1.75
CA ASN A 77 13.67 15.86 1.79
C ASN A 77 12.74 16.12 0.60
N GLU A 78 13.11 15.68 -0.61
CA GLU A 78 12.22 15.72 -1.77
C GLU A 78 10.94 14.91 -1.54
N ASN A 79 11.07 13.71 -0.96
CA ASN A 79 9.93 12.88 -0.60
C ASN A 79 9.02 13.57 0.43
N ARG A 80 9.62 14.16 1.48
CA ARG A 80 8.88 14.91 2.50
C ARG A 80 8.10 16.09 1.90
N LEU A 81 8.74 16.87 1.02
CA LEU A 81 8.10 17.98 0.34
C LEU A 81 6.93 17.51 -0.54
N LEU A 82 7.14 16.42 -1.30
CA LEU A 82 6.07 15.83 -2.10
C LEU A 82 4.89 15.37 -1.24
N SER A 83 5.15 14.68 -0.12
CA SER A 83 4.10 14.24 0.79
C SER A 83 3.29 15.39 1.37
N LEU A 84 3.94 16.53 1.68
CA LEU A 84 3.25 17.74 2.13
C LEU A 84 2.35 18.31 1.04
N ILE A 85 2.87 18.48 -0.18
CA ILE A 85 2.11 19.00 -1.32
C ILE A 85 0.91 18.09 -1.61
N LEU A 86 1.13 16.78 -1.68
CA LEU A 86 0.06 15.81 -1.94
C LEU A 86 -0.99 15.82 -0.81
N GLY A 87 -0.56 15.97 0.44
CA GLY A 87 -1.45 16.12 1.59
C GLY A 87 -2.36 17.35 1.47
N PHE A 88 -1.82 18.50 1.04
CA PHE A 88 -2.63 19.69 0.77
C PHE A 88 -3.65 19.46 -0.35
N VAL A 89 -3.23 18.80 -1.44
CA VAL A 89 -4.13 18.49 -2.56
C VAL A 89 -5.26 17.55 -2.12
N VAL A 90 -4.96 16.50 -1.35
CA VAL A 90 -5.97 15.57 -0.83
C VAL A 90 -6.91 16.27 0.15
N ALA A 91 -6.41 17.11 1.06
CA ALA A 91 -7.24 17.87 1.98
C ALA A 91 -8.19 18.83 1.24
N PHE A 92 -7.69 19.52 0.20
CA PHE A 92 -8.53 20.34 -0.66
C PHE A 92 -9.60 19.50 -1.36
N GLY A 93 -9.24 18.34 -1.91
CA GLY A 93 -10.18 17.40 -2.52
C GLY A 93 -11.29 16.94 -1.56
N ILE A 94 -10.92 16.55 -0.33
CA ILE A 94 -11.88 16.16 0.72
C ILE A 94 -12.87 17.30 1.00
N PHE A 95 -12.41 18.55 1.06
CA PHE A 95 -13.29 19.69 1.28
C PHE A 95 -14.36 19.83 0.19
N PHE A 96 -14.01 19.66 -1.09
CA PHE A 96 -15.01 19.70 -2.18
C PHE A 96 -15.97 18.51 -2.13
N ILE A 97 -15.47 17.32 -1.83
CA ILE A 97 -16.29 16.10 -1.69
C ILE A 97 -17.36 16.31 -0.60
N LEU A 98 -16.95 16.79 0.57
CA LEU A 98 -17.86 17.10 1.68
C LEU A 98 -18.89 18.17 1.31
N ILE A 99 -18.49 19.21 0.58
CA ILE A 99 -19.45 20.21 0.08
C ILE A 99 -20.50 19.53 -0.81
N ILE A 100 -20.07 18.72 -1.79
CA ILE A 100 -20.96 18.05 -2.73
C ILE A 100 -21.96 17.13 -2.00
N GLU A 101 -21.51 16.39 -0.99
CA GLU A 101 -22.36 15.51 -0.17
C GLU A 101 -23.35 16.28 0.72
N LEU A 102 -22.97 17.48 1.19
CA LEU A 102 -23.82 18.32 2.03
C LEU A 102 -24.76 19.24 1.26
N ILE A 103 -24.56 19.45 -0.06
CA ILE A 103 -25.48 20.21 -0.94
C ILE A 103 -26.97 19.86 -0.71
N PRO A 104 -27.41 18.59 -0.72
CA PRO A 104 -28.83 18.26 -0.52
C PRO A 104 -29.35 18.73 0.84
N VAL A 105 -28.53 18.66 1.89
CA VAL A 105 -28.90 19.12 3.24
C VAL A 105 -29.06 20.64 3.28
N VAL A 106 -28.13 21.38 2.67
CA VAL A 106 -28.20 22.84 2.57
C VAL A 106 -29.41 23.30 1.75
N LEU A 107 -29.70 22.62 0.65
CA LEU A 107 -30.83 22.92 -0.22
C LEU A 107 -32.19 22.72 0.47
N ASP A 108 -32.30 21.70 1.34
CA ASP A 108 -33.49 21.44 2.15
C ASP A 108 -33.68 22.52 3.23
N ALA A 109 -32.60 23.08 3.80
CA ALA A 109 -32.66 24.15 4.80
C ALA A 109 -33.00 25.53 4.21
N VAL A 110 -32.42 25.89 3.07
CA VAL A 110 -32.60 27.21 2.44
C VAL A 110 -33.88 27.28 1.60
N THR A 111 -34.21 26.19 0.90
CA THR A 111 -35.38 26.11 0.00
C THR A 111 -36.16 24.82 0.24
N PRO A 112 -36.92 24.74 1.35
CA PRO A 112 -37.76 23.59 1.64
C PRO A 112 -38.84 23.44 0.57
N MET A 113 -38.81 22.34 -0.19
CA MET A 113 -39.86 22.02 -1.17
C MET A 113 -41.05 21.39 -0.45
N ASN A 114 -42.26 21.66 -0.94
CA ASN A 114 -43.50 21.09 -0.42
C ASN A 114 -43.62 19.55 -0.64
N LYS A 115 -42.68 18.96 -1.39
CA LYS A 115 -42.44 17.52 -1.56
C LYS A 115 -40.98 17.24 -1.23
N SER A 116 -40.68 16.10 -0.59
CA SER A 116 -39.29 15.69 -0.33
C SER A 116 -38.51 15.62 -1.65
N ARG A 117 -37.28 16.16 -1.68
CA ARG A 117 -36.38 15.94 -2.82
C ARG A 117 -36.04 14.44 -2.85
N PRO A 118 -36.02 13.77 -4.02
CA PRO A 118 -35.64 12.37 -4.08
C PRO A 118 -34.19 12.21 -3.61
N ARG A 119 -34.03 11.66 -2.40
CA ARG A 119 -32.75 11.39 -1.76
C ARG A 119 -32.22 10.06 -2.32
N LYS A 120 -31.50 10.12 -3.43
CA LYS A 120 -30.85 8.93 -3.99
C LYS A 120 -29.52 8.73 -3.26
N VAL A 121 -29.49 7.76 -2.34
CA VAL A 121 -28.23 7.22 -1.83
C VAL A 121 -27.47 6.63 -3.03
N LYS A 122 -26.18 6.92 -3.18
CA LYS A 122 -25.40 6.47 -4.35
C LYS A 122 -25.01 4.99 -4.27
N ILE A 123 -25.21 4.37 -3.12
CA ILE A 123 -24.83 2.99 -2.79
C ILE A 123 -26.05 2.30 -2.19
N ASP A 124 -26.54 1.25 -2.86
CA ASP A 124 -27.57 0.37 -2.33
C ASP A 124 -26.94 -0.44 -1.19
N TYR A 125 -27.21 -0.06 0.05
CA TYR A 125 -26.86 -0.88 1.20
C TYR A 125 -28.02 -1.83 1.50
N GLU A 126 -27.76 -3.13 1.63
CA GLU A 126 -28.74 -4.14 2.11
C GLU A 126 -29.02 -4.03 3.62
N PHE A 127 -29.10 -2.81 4.17
CA PHE A 127 -29.73 -2.60 5.45
C PHE A 127 -31.23 -2.60 5.17
N PHE A 128 -31.94 -3.68 5.54
CA PHE A 128 -33.39 -3.87 5.38
C PHE A 128 -34.23 -2.87 6.22
N ILE A 129 -33.95 -1.57 6.12
CA ILE A 129 -34.46 -0.46 6.92
C ILE A 129 -34.88 0.67 5.98
N ASP A 130 -36.02 1.32 6.26
CA ASP A 130 -36.58 2.40 5.42
C ASP A 130 -35.58 3.55 5.20
N GLU A 131 -35.26 3.81 3.92
CA GLU A 131 -34.24 4.78 3.48
C GLU A 131 -34.61 6.22 3.86
N GLU A 132 -35.90 6.58 3.82
CA GLU A 132 -36.35 7.95 4.08
C GLU A 132 -36.27 8.33 5.57
N GLN A 133 -36.48 7.39 6.49
CA GLN A 133 -36.48 7.65 7.93
C GLN A 133 -35.06 7.78 8.52
N TYR A 134 -34.07 7.14 7.91
CA TYR A 134 -32.68 7.08 8.41
C TYR A 134 -31.64 7.77 7.52
N PHE A 135 -32.09 8.61 6.58
CA PHE A 135 -31.22 9.31 5.62
C PHE A 135 -29.94 9.94 6.22
N TYR A 136 -30.04 10.65 7.36
CA TYR A 136 -28.88 11.28 7.98
C TYR A 136 -27.85 10.27 8.51
N VAL A 137 -28.30 9.09 8.97
CA VAL A 137 -27.42 8.01 9.43
C VAL A 137 -26.66 7.43 8.23
N TYR A 138 -27.34 7.23 7.09
CA TYR A 138 -26.69 6.79 5.86
C TYR A 138 -25.66 7.81 5.36
N LEU A 139 -26.03 9.09 5.30
CA LEU A 139 -25.13 10.16 4.86
C LEU A 139 -23.86 10.24 5.73
N ILE A 140 -24.02 10.17 7.05
CA ILE A 140 -22.86 10.16 7.98
C ILE A 140 -22.01 8.91 7.78
N SER A 141 -22.64 7.74 7.62
CA SER A 141 -21.92 6.48 7.41
C SER A 141 -21.16 6.47 6.08
N GLU A 142 -21.74 7.04 5.03
CA GLU A 142 -21.11 7.23 3.71
C GLU A 142 -19.87 8.13 3.84
N ILE A 143 -20.01 9.32 4.45
CA ILE A 143 -18.91 10.26 4.71
C ILE A 143 -17.78 9.58 5.49
N ILE A 144 -18.11 8.88 6.58
CA ILE A 144 -17.10 8.21 7.42
C ILE A 144 -16.34 7.16 6.60
N THR A 145 -17.06 6.34 5.83
CA THR A 145 -16.45 5.27 5.03
C THR A 145 -15.52 5.86 3.97
N MET A 146 -15.97 6.87 3.23
CA MET A 146 -15.14 7.54 2.22
C MET A 146 -13.91 8.21 2.82
N LEU A 147 -14.02 8.84 3.99
CA LEU A 147 -12.87 9.42 4.68
C LEU A 147 -11.85 8.34 5.04
N ILE A 148 -12.30 7.22 5.62
CA ILE A 148 -11.42 6.08 5.95
C ILE A 148 -10.72 5.56 4.69
N ASP A 149 -11.45 5.40 3.58
CA ASP A 149 -10.90 4.90 2.32
C ASP A 149 -9.85 5.86 1.73
N ILE A 150 -10.12 7.17 1.73
CA ILE A 150 -9.17 8.18 1.24
C ILE A 150 -7.90 8.19 2.10
N PHE A 151 -8.04 8.19 3.44
CA PHE A 151 -6.88 8.20 4.34
C PHE A 151 -6.04 6.93 4.24
N THR A 152 -6.67 5.76 4.13
CA THR A 152 -5.97 4.48 3.99
C THR A 152 -5.24 4.37 2.65
N MET A 153 -5.89 4.77 1.54
CA MET A 153 -5.27 4.84 0.23
C MET A 153 -4.09 5.81 0.21
N PHE A 154 -4.27 7.00 0.79
CA PHE A 154 -3.22 8.03 0.88
C PHE A 154 -2.01 7.56 1.71
N ALA A 155 -2.25 7.01 2.89
CA ALA A 155 -1.18 6.51 3.77
C ALA A 155 -0.38 5.39 3.10
N THR A 156 -1.08 4.44 2.46
CA THR A 156 -0.45 3.32 1.75
C THR A 156 0.36 3.80 0.55
N GLY A 157 -0.20 4.70 -0.26
CA GLY A 157 0.49 5.28 -1.41
C GLY A 157 1.75 6.06 -1.03
N LEU A 158 1.68 6.90 0.01
CA LEU A 158 2.85 7.64 0.52
C LEU A 158 3.95 6.70 1.02
N LEU A 159 3.58 5.65 1.74
CA LEU A 159 4.53 4.67 2.27
C LEU A 159 5.26 3.94 1.13
N SER A 160 4.52 3.45 0.14
CA SER A 160 5.09 2.79 -1.04
C SER A 160 6.01 3.73 -1.83
N PHE A 161 5.60 4.98 -2.02
CA PHE A 161 6.41 5.98 -2.71
C PHE A 161 7.71 6.30 -1.95
N ALA A 162 7.65 6.38 -0.63
CA ALA A 162 8.83 6.57 0.21
C ALA A 162 9.83 5.40 0.05
N PHE A 163 9.35 4.16 -0.01
CA PHE A 163 10.21 2.99 -0.26
C PHE A 163 10.86 3.05 -1.64
N ILE A 164 10.11 3.39 -2.68
CA ILE A 164 10.64 3.55 -4.04
C ILE A 164 11.73 4.63 -4.05
N ARG A 165 11.49 5.77 -3.40
CA ARG A 165 12.47 6.87 -3.31
C ARG A 165 13.75 6.45 -2.58
N HIS A 166 13.64 5.67 -1.49
CA HIS A 166 14.81 5.09 -0.80
C HIS A 166 15.59 4.13 -1.71
N CYS A 167 14.90 3.26 -2.45
CA CYS A 167 15.53 2.39 -3.45
C CYS A 167 16.25 3.22 -4.54
N CYS A 168 15.62 4.26 -5.07
CA CYS A 168 16.26 5.16 -6.04
C CYS A 168 17.53 5.82 -5.48
N ALA A 169 17.49 6.28 -4.23
CA ALA A 169 18.64 6.91 -3.58
C ALA A 169 19.81 5.92 -3.41
N THR A 170 19.52 4.70 -2.94
CA THR A 170 20.54 3.64 -2.79
C THR A 170 21.14 3.20 -4.13
N PHE A 171 20.34 3.13 -5.20
CA PHE A 171 20.87 2.92 -6.56
C PHE A 171 21.76 4.06 -7.03
N LYS A 172 21.37 5.31 -6.76
CA LYS A 172 22.19 6.48 -7.12
C LYS A 172 23.52 6.48 -6.38
N ILE A 173 23.52 6.12 -5.09
CA ILE A 173 24.74 5.92 -4.30
C ILE A 173 25.62 4.84 -4.93
N ALA A 174 25.06 3.65 -5.23
CA ALA A 174 25.80 2.57 -5.86
C ALA A 174 26.44 2.98 -7.20
N SER A 175 25.71 3.72 -8.04
CA SER A 175 26.20 4.28 -9.30
C SER A 175 27.38 5.23 -9.07
N ASN A 176 27.26 6.15 -8.12
CA ASN A 176 28.33 7.10 -7.80
C ASN A 176 29.60 6.40 -7.28
N ILE A 177 29.45 5.34 -6.48
CA ILE A 177 30.58 4.53 -6.02
C ILE A 177 31.29 3.90 -7.22
N ILE A 178 30.55 3.28 -8.15
CA ILE A 178 31.11 2.67 -9.36
C ILE A 178 31.87 3.71 -10.19
N GLU A 179 31.26 4.87 -10.43
CA GLU A 179 31.86 5.95 -11.22
C GLU A 179 33.18 6.41 -10.62
N LYS A 180 33.19 6.78 -9.33
CA LYS A 180 34.41 7.20 -8.60
C LYS A 180 35.51 6.14 -8.70
N THR A 181 35.13 4.88 -8.54
CA THR A 181 36.04 3.72 -8.59
C THR A 181 36.68 3.58 -9.97
N VAL A 182 35.89 3.69 -11.04
CA VAL A 182 36.37 3.60 -12.43
C VAL A 182 37.30 4.76 -12.77
N THR A 183 36.94 6.00 -12.40
CA THR A 183 37.82 7.16 -12.63
C THR A 183 39.15 7.05 -11.89
N GLN A 184 39.13 6.56 -10.64
CA GLN A 184 40.36 6.34 -9.87
C GLN A 184 41.20 5.18 -10.43
N HIS A 185 40.57 4.12 -10.95
CA HIS A 185 41.26 3.01 -11.63
C HIS A 185 41.86 3.37 -12.99
N THR A 186 41.42 4.45 -13.61
CA THR A 186 42.00 4.99 -14.85
C THR A 186 43.34 5.70 -14.58
N LEU A 187 43.63 6.05 -13.33
CA LEU A 187 44.78 6.90 -12.95
C LEU A 187 45.99 6.20 -12.28
N GLN A 188 45.98 4.90 -11.88
CA GLN A 188 47.19 4.07 -11.55
C GLN A 188 46.92 2.53 -11.28
N ILE A 189 47.92 1.62 -11.42
CA ILE A 189 47.87 0.11 -11.68
C ILE A 189 48.49 -0.74 -10.51
N PRO A 190 48.07 -2.00 -10.13
CA PRO A 190 48.41 -3.33 -10.73
C PRO A 190 47.24 -4.35 -10.86
N ALA A 191 47.40 -5.37 -11.73
CA ALA A 191 46.31 -6.16 -12.36
C ALA A 191 45.74 -7.37 -11.58
N TYR A 192 46.40 -7.87 -10.53
CA TYR A 192 46.02 -9.16 -9.90
C TYR A 192 44.99 -9.02 -8.75
N GLN A 193 45.12 -7.99 -7.91
CA GLN A 193 44.17 -7.71 -6.82
C GLN A 193 42.92 -6.94 -7.30
N LYS A 194 42.98 -6.42 -8.54
CA LYS A 194 41.96 -5.62 -9.23
C LYS A 194 40.68 -6.42 -9.54
N THR A 195 40.81 -7.64 -10.03
CA THR A 195 39.68 -8.49 -10.44
C THR A 195 38.84 -8.95 -9.24
N HIS A 196 39.48 -9.21 -8.10
CA HIS A 196 38.77 -9.64 -6.89
C HIS A 196 37.89 -8.53 -6.30
N VAL A 197 38.43 -7.32 -6.16
CA VAL A 197 37.67 -6.17 -5.61
C VAL A 197 36.57 -5.75 -6.58
N MET A 198 36.82 -5.79 -7.89
CA MET A 198 35.82 -5.51 -8.92
C MET A 198 34.68 -6.54 -8.93
N CYS A 199 35.02 -7.83 -8.85
CA CYS A 199 34.04 -8.91 -8.78
C CYS A 199 33.22 -8.84 -7.47
N GLN A 200 33.84 -8.47 -6.35
CA GLN A 200 33.12 -8.22 -5.10
C GLN A 200 32.14 -7.05 -5.20
N ARG A 201 32.55 -5.95 -5.84
CA ARG A 201 31.68 -4.78 -6.02
C ARG A 201 30.53 -5.05 -6.99
N ILE A 202 30.78 -5.77 -8.06
CA ILE A 202 29.76 -6.20 -9.02
C ILE A 202 28.80 -7.21 -8.36
N ASN A 203 29.31 -8.21 -7.62
CA ASN A 203 28.45 -9.14 -6.89
C ASN A 203 27.63 -8.44 -5.83
N ARG A 204 28.18 -7.44 -5.13
CA ARG A 204 27.42 -6.62 -4.18
C ARG A 204 26.36 -5.79 -4.89
N ALA A 205 26.68 -5.18 -6.03
CA ALA A 205 25.73 -4.41 -6.83
C ALA A 205 24.60 -5.29 -7.37
N VAL A 206 24.91 -6.46 -7.94
CA VAL A 206 23.93 -7.45 -8.42
C VAL A 206 23.10 -8.00 -7.26
N HIS A 207 23.71 -8.23 -6.10
CA HIS A 207 22.98 -8.66 -4.90
C HIS A 207 22.00 -7.58 -4.42
N ILE A 208 22.44 -6.32 -4.35
CA ILE A 208 21.57 -5.19 -4.03
C ILE A 208 20.46 -5.06 -5.08
N HIS A 209 20.78 -5.17 -6.37
CA HIS A 209 19.79 -5.09 -7.45
C HIS A 209 18.75 -6.21 -7.36
N ARG A 210 19.18 -7.44 -7.10
CA ARG A 210 18.31 -8.61 -6.93
C ARG A 210 17.45 -8.49 -5.68
N LYS A 211 18.01 -7.97 -4.59
CA LYS A 211 17.29 -7.69 -3.35
C LYS A 211 16.26 -6.57 -3.56
N SER A 212 16.62 -5.49 -4.26
CA SER A 212 15.71 -4.40 -4.60
C SER A 212 14.57 -4.88 -5.52
N ILE A 213 14.86 -5.73 -6.50
CA ILE A 213 13.81 -6.36 -7.35
C ILE A 213 12.89 -7.24 -6.49
N GLN A 214 13.43 -8.00 -5.54
CA GLN A 214 12.62 -8.77 -4.60
C GLN A 214 11.78 -7.86 -3.70
N LEU A 215 12.30 -6.72 -3.24
CA LEU A 215 11.55 -5.76 -2.44
C LEU A 215 10.42 -5.10 -3.26
N VAL A 216 10.67 -4.80 -4.54
CA VAL A 216 9.63 -4.32 -5.46
C VAL A 216 8.54 -5.38 -5.65
N PHE A 217 8.91 -6.66 -5.80
CA PHE A 217 7.97 -7.78 -5.85
C PHE A 217 7.24 -8.07 -4.53
N ILE A 218 7.77 -7.61 -3.39
CA ILE A 218 7.11 -7.70 -2.09
C ILE A 218 6.13 -6.54 -1.90
N VAL A 219 6.40 -5.39 -2.54
CA VAL A 219 5.59 -4.17 -2.49
C VAL A 219 4.44 -4.19 -3.51
N ASN A 220 4.54 -4.97 -4.58
CA ASN A 220 3.56 -5.10 -5.65
C ASN A 220 2.77 -6.40 -5.55
#